data_AF-A0A924Y4Z2-F1
#
_entry.id   AF-A0A924Y4Z2-F1
#
_cell.length_a   1.000
_cell.length_b   1.000
_cell.length_c   1.000
_cell.angle_alpha   90.00
_cell.angle_beta   90.00
_cell.angle_gamma   90.00
#
_symmetry.space_group_name_H-M   'P 1'
#
loop_
_entity.id
_entity.type
_entity.pdbx_description
1 polymer ?
#
loop_
_entity_poly.entity_id
_entity_poly.type
_entity_poly.pdbx_seq_one_letter_code
_entity_poly.pdbx_strand_id
1 'polypeptide(L)'
;MKTITKYCLTILTLAGCSLPLVAGAADWPFWGRDASRNMVSDEKGVPETFEAGRYKGTSEEIDPATTKNVKWTVKLGSQTYGNPTVAGGKV
;
A
#
# COMPACT_ATOMS: atom_id res chain seq x y z
N MET A 1 -6.05 -9.11 47.71
CA MET A 1 -5.73 -7.70 47.38
C MET A 1 -4.53 -7.49 46.45
N LYS A 2 -3.77 -8.51 46.01
CA LYS A 2 -2.62 -8.31 45.10
C LYS A 2 -2.93 -8.57 43.61
N THR A 3 -4.12 -9.07 43.29
CA THR A 3 -4.50 -9.50 41.93
C THR A 3 -5.10 -8.38 41.09
N ILE A 4 -5.77 -7.40 41.72
CA ILE A 4 -6.50 -6.31 41.02
C ILE A 4 -5.54 -5.29 40.39
N THR A 5 -4.39 -5.04 41.02
CA THR A 5 -3.38 -4.09 40.51
C THR A 5 -2.71 -4.55 39.21
N LYS A 6 -2.60 -5.87 38.97
CA LYS A 6 -1.97 -6.41 37.75
C LYS A 6 -2.81 -6.15 36.50
N TYR A 7 -4.14 -6.28 36.58
CA TYR A 7 -5.03 -6.07 35.44
C TYR A 7 -5.15 -4.59 35.05
N CYS A 8 -5.06 -3.69 36.02
CA CYS A 8 -5.11 -2.24 35.76
C CYS A 8 -3.89 -1.77 34.94
N LEU A 9 -2.73 -2.40 35.13
CA LEU A 9 -1.51 -2.10 34.37
C LEU A 9 -1.51 -2.69 32.94
N THR A 10 -2.24 -3.79 32.71
CA THR A 10 -2.32 -4.44 31.38
C THR A 10 -3.37 -3.80 30.46
N ILE A 11 -4.38 -3.12 31.02
CA ILE A 11 -5.40 -2.43 30.22
C ILE A 11 -4.88 -1.08 29.70
N LEU A 12 -3.91 -0.46 30.38
CA LEU A 12 -3.34 0.82 29.97
C LEU A 12 -2.45 0.75 28.71
N THR A 13 -1.92 -0.43 28.36
CA THR A 13 -1.09 -0.62 27.15
C THR A 13 -1.90 -0.82 25.87
N LEU A 14 -3.20 -1.14 25.94
CA LEU A 14 -4.07 -1.22 24.75
C LEU A 14 -4.66 0.13 24.31
N ALA A 15 -4.56 1.15 25.15
CA ALA A 15 -5.01 2.52 24.84
C ALA A 15 -3.87 3.41 24.30
N GLY A 16 -2.69 2.83 24.02
CA GLY A 16 -1.57 3.52 23.42
C GLY A 16 -1.83 3.78 21.94
N CYS A 17 -2.49 4.90 21.64
CA CYS A 17 -2.50 5.61 20.36
C CYS A 17 -2.09 4.77 19.14
N SER A 18 -3.07 4.12 18.52
CA SER A 18 -3.00 3.81 17.09
C SER A 18 -3.08 5.13 16.32
N LEU A 19 -2.00 5.94 16.38
CA LEU A 19 -1.80 6.95 15.35
C LEU A 19 -1.76 6.17 14.04
N PRO A 20 -2.65 6.46 13.06
CA PRO A 20 -2.52 5.85 11.76
C PRO A 20 -1.11 6.18 11.28
N LEU A 21 -0.31 5.14 11.03
CA LEU A 21 0.96 5.30 10.35
C LEU A 21 0.59 5.82 8.96
N VAL A 22 0.55 7.14 8.81
CA VAL A 22 0.37 7.78 7.51
C VAL A 22 1.56 7.32 6.70
N ALA A 23 1.33 6.36 5.80
CA ALA A 23 2.34 5.96 4.85
C ALA A 23 2.77 7.24 4.13
N GLY A 24 4.05 7.61 4.27
CA GLY A 24 4.60 8.88 3.80
C GLY A 24 4.77 8.92 2.28
N ALA A 25 3.74 8.51 1.53
CA ALA A 25 3.69 8.65 0.08
C ALA A 25 2.86 9.89 -0.28
N ALA A 26 3.27 10.60 -1.32
CA ALA A 26 2.50 11.72 -1.85
C ALA A 26 1.27 11.24 -2.63
N ASP A 27 0.23 12.07 -2.65
CA ASP A 27 -0.97 11.81 -3.46
C ASP A 27 -0.67 11.96 -4.97
N TRP A 28 -1.39 11.21 -5.79
CA TRP A 28 -1.46 11.30 -7.24
C TRP A 28 -2.94 11.35 -7.69
N PRO A 29 -3.65 12.46 -7.43
CA PRO A 29 -5.11 12.53 -7.57
C PRO A 29 -5.63 12.46 -9.02
N PHE A 30 -4.81 12.75 -10.04
CA PHE A 30 -5.23 12.71 -11.44
C PHE A 30 -4.04 12.68 -12.42
N TRP A 31 -4.33 12.51 -13.72
CA TRP A 31 -3.32 12.55 -14.78
C TRP A 31 -2.54 13.88 -14.77
N GLY A 32 -1.22 13.78 -14.66
CA GLY A 32 -0.33 14.93 -14.49
C GLY A 32 0.08 15.21 -13.04
N ARG A 33 0.00 14.22 -12.15
CA ARG A 33 0.32 14.30 -10.70
C ARG A 33 -0.62 15.22 -9.94
N ASP A 34 -0.53 16.52 -10.16
CA ASP A 34 -1.27 17.57 -9.48
C ASP A 34 -1.62 18.73 -10.43
N ALA A 35 -2.04 19.88 -9.89
CA ALA A 35 -2.41 21.05 -10.69
C ALA A 35 -1.31 21.55 -11.65
N SER A 36 -0.05 21.18 -11.42
CA SER A 36 1.09 21.45 -12.31
C SER A 36 1.01 20.72 -13.64
N ARG A 37 0.18 19.67 -13.76
CA ARG A 37 0.07 18.81 -14.96
C ARG A 37 1.41 18.24 -15.41
N ASN A 38 2.27 17.90 -14.46
CA ASN A 38 3.61 17.38 -14.72
C ASN A 38 3.77 15.96 -14.16
N MET A 39 4.16 15.01 -15.01
CA MET A 39 4.26 13.58 -14.67
C MET A 39 5.56 13.22 -13.91
N VAL A 40 6.05 14.10 -13.04
CA VAL A 40 7.33 13.91 -12.32
C VAL A 40 7.07 13.56 -10.86
N SER A 41 7.57 12.42 -10.39
CA SER A 41 7.53 12.04 -8.97
C SER A 41 8.80 12.50 -8.25
N ASP A 42 8.64 13.01 -7.02
CA ASP A 42 9.77 13.35 -6.15
C ASP A 42 10.31 12.14 -5.37
N GLU A 43 9.61 10.99 -5.43
CA GLU A 43 9.99 9.73 -4.79
C GLU A 43 11.42 9.30 -5.15
N LYS A 44 12.10 8.68 -4.18
CA LYS A 44 13.48 8.19 -4.30
C LYS A 44 13.58 6.74 -3.84
N GLY A 45 14.61 6.04 -4.30
CA GLY A 45 14.84 4.65 -3.91
C GLY A 45 13.80 3.66 -4.48
N VAL A 46 13.08 4.06 -5.53
CA VAL A 46 12.24 3.12 -6.29
C VAL A 46 13.11 2.07 -6.98
N PRO A 47 12.68 0.80 -7.02
CA PRO A 47 13.40 -0.24 -7.74
C PRO A 47 13.56 0.12 -9.22
N GLU A 48 14.76 -0.07 -9.75
CA GLU A 48 15.05 0.14 -11.18
C GLU A 48 14.31 -0.87 -12.08
N THR A 49 14.08 -2.08 -11.55
CA THR A 49 13.42 -3.17 -12.26
C THR A 49 12.39 -3.85 -11.38
N PHE A 50 11.37 -4.43 -12.02
CA PHE A 50 10.40 -5.29 -11.37
C PHE A 50 10.02 -6.45 -12.30
N GLU A 51 9.56 -7.54 -11.71
CA GLU A 51 8.97 -8.66 -12.42
C GLU A 51 7.53 -8.80 -11.95
N ALA A 52 6.56 -8.65 -12.85
CA ALA A 52 5.14 -8.67 -12.54
C ALA A 52 4.63 -10.04 -12.03
N GLY A 53 5.45 -11.08 -12.16
CA GLY A 53 5.09 -12.46 -11.84
C GLY A 53 4.36 -13.17 -12.97
N ARG A 54 4.06 -14.44 -12.73
CA ARG A 54 3.37 -15.35 -13.64
C ARG A 54 2.02 -15.74 -13.06
N TYR A 55 1.07 -16.07 -13.94
CA TYR A 55 -0.20 -16.62 -13.51
C TYR A 55 -0.01 -17.97 -12.80
N LYS A 56 -0.84 -18.20 -11.79
CA LYS A 56 -0.92 -19.49 -11.11
C LYS A 56 -1.73 -20.47 -11.95
N GLY A 57 -1.03 -21.25 -12.78
CA GLY A 57 -1.65 -22.22 -13.68
C GLY A 57 -2.58 -21.55 -14.69
N THR A 58 -3.84 -21.96 -14.71
CA THR A 58 -4.89 -21.40 -15.59
C THR A 58 -5.74 -20.32 -14.92
N SER A 59 -5.44 -19.94 -13.67
CA SER A 59 -6.15 -18.88 -12.98
C SER A 59 -5.65 -17.49 -13.40
N GLU A 60 -6.44 -16.47 -13.10
CA GLU A 60 -6.04 -15.06 -13.29
C GLU A 60 -5.32 -14.47 -12.06
N GLU A 61 -4.93 -15.32 -11.09
CA GLU A 61 -4.14 -14.90 -9.93
C GLU A 61 -2.65 -14.93 -10.27
N ILE A 62 -1.90 -13.93 -9.80
CA ILE A 62 -0.44 -13.89 -9.91
C ILE A 62 0.18 -14.70 -8.77
N ASP A 63 1.17 -15.54 -9.09
CA ASP A 63 1.99 -16.21 -8.09
C ASP A 63 3.01 -15.23 -7.49
N PRO A 64 2.86 -14.80 -6.22
CA PRO A 64 3.74 -13.83 -5.60
C PRO A 64 5.19 -14.33 -5.51
N ALA A 65 5.42 -15.64 -5.46
CA ALA A 65 6.77 -16.22 -5.42
C ALA A 65 7.57 -15.98 -6.71
N THR A 66 6.89 -15.61 -7.79
CA THR A 66 7.49 -15.30 -9.09
C THR A 66 7.63 -13.81 -9.34
N THR A 67 7.22 -12.97 -8.38
CA THR A 67 7.36 -11.53 -8.48
C THR A 67 8.72 -11.09 -7.96
N LYS A 68 9.19 -9.94 -8.45
CA LYS A 68 10.39 -9.28 -7.96
C LYS A 68 10.11 -7.79 -7.79
N ASN A 69 10.42 -7.25 -6.62
CA ASN A 69 10.19 -5.85 -6.26
C ASN A 69 8.72 -5.39 -6.37
N VAL A 70 7.76 -6.30 -6.21
CA VAL A 70 6.32 -6.01 -6.19
C VAL A 70 5.79 -6.16 -4.76
N LYS A 71 5.05 -5.16 -4.26
CA LYS A 71 4.48 -5.20 -2.90
C LYS A 71 3.14 -5.93 -2.84
N TRP A 72 2.29 -5.74 -3.84
CA TRP A 72 0.96 -6.31 -3.91
C TRP A 72 0.41 -6.24 -5.34
N THR A 73 -0.63 -7.02 -5.61
CA THR A 73 -1.35 -7.07 -6.90
C THR A 73 -2.85 -7.14 -6.66
N VAL A 74 -3.65 -6.56 -7.57
CA VAL A 74 -5.11 -6.64 -7.54
C VAL A 74 -5.65 -6.85 -8.96
N LYS A 75 -6.72 -7.65 -9.10
CA LYS A 75 -7.40 -7.86 -10.38
C LYS A 75 -8.39 -6.72 -10.65
N LEU A 76 -8.23 -6.05 -11.79
CA LEU A 76 -9.09 -4.92 -12.21
C LEU A 76 -10.18 -5.32 -13.22
N GLY A 77 -10.01 -6.44 -13.93
CA GLY A 77 -10.91 -6.91 -14.97
C GLY A 77 -10.16 -7.40 -16.21
N SER A 78 -10.86 -7.60 -17.33
CA SER A 78 -10.27 -8.08 -18.58
C SER A 78 -9.50 -7.00 -19.34
N GLN A 79 -9.93 -5.74 -19.23
CA GLN A 79 -9.30 -4.59 -19.87
C GLN A 79 -9.44 -3.36 -18.96
N THR A 80 -8.37 -2.58 -18.83
CA THR A 80 -8.35 -1.36 -18.02
C THR A 80 -7.56 -0.29 -18.76
N TYR A 81 -8.15 0.89 -18.91
CA TYR A 81 -7.54 2.05 -19.58
C TYR A 81 -7.52 3.23 -18.62
N GLY A 82 -6.35 3.81 -18.41
CA GLY A 82 -6.15 4.96 -17.53
C GLY A 82 -5.04 4.74 -16.51
N ASN A 83 -4.74 5.78 -15.74
CA ASN A 83 -3.81 5.74 -14.61
C ASN A 83 -4.57 5.47 -13.29
N PRO A 84 -3.96 4.78 -12.32
CA PRO A 84 -4.49 4.74 -10.96
C PRO A 84 -4.51 6.14 -10.34
N THR A 85 -5.42 6.36 -9.40
CA THR A 85 -5.54 7.60 -8.62
C THR A 85 -5.17 7.28 -7.18
N VAL A 86 -4.20 7.98 -6.61
CA VAL A 86 -3.82 7.78 -5.19
C VAL A 86 -4.16 9.04 -4.42
N ALA A 87 -5.01 8.95 -3.40
CA ALA A 87 -5.35 10.09 -2.56
C ALA A 87 -5.77 9.67 -1.16
N GLY A 88 -5.28 10.37 -0.14
CA GLY A 88 -5.69 10.15 1.25
C GLY A 88 -5.47 8.71 1.74
N GLY A 89 -4.36 8.10 1.31
CA GLY A 89 -3.99 6.72 1.68
C GLY A 89 -4.79 5.62 0.99
N LYS A 90 -5.40 5.91 -0.16
CA LYS A 90 -6.16 4.94 -0.98
C LYS A 90 -5.70 4.96 -2.43
N VAL A 91 -5.89 3.84 -3.14
CA VAL A 91 -5.67 3.65 -4.59
C VAL A 91 -7.02 3.38 -5.26
#